data_AF-A0A2N6EES7-F1
#
_entry.id   AF-A0A2N6EES7-F1
#
_cell.length_a   1.000
_cell.length_b   1.000
_cell.length_c   1.000
_cell.angle_alpha   90.00
_cell.angle_beta   90.00
_cell.angle_gamma   90.00
#
_symmetry.space_group_name_H-M   'P 1'
#
loop_
_entity.id
_entity.type
_entity.pdbx_description
1 polymer ?
#
loop_
_entity_poly.entity_id
_entity_poly.type
_entity_poly.pdbx_seq_one_letter_code
_entity_poly.pdbx_strand_id
1 'polypeptide(L)'
;MVLDCCTKPSHDLGMEDYFHAMFGEMKAFLLEHGVRNVLVACPNCYKVFTEYGPEFATRTVYEVLAEGELPATGEVSGSVTVHDPCVSRFAEPVQGAVRKVLGRKGLSTKETRHSRATTLCCGEGGAVGCVSPDLAGGWTKQQVRESEGKRTVTYCAGCAHTLGTHGPTSHILDIVFEPKAAMEGREKVSKAPFTYLNRLKLKKHLRQKVAAAVTRERAFTAGEEEGGALFKKLAVLAFIIGAVLAVRATGATQYLEQEKLRALIEGYGLLAPVIYMAIYAVAPALFLPGLPISIVGGILFGPFWGVIYTIASATVGACGAFLVSRYLARDWIEAKLKSPRWRHLDAQVEKHGWKMVAFTRLIPLFPFNLLNYAFGLSRVKFSHYALATFVFMLPGCIAFIVFSSSLLDVLRGEISVTFLVGLALMVLVSLIPVLLKIYKARRKEKAPDRPPSHAAIETPSRES
;
A
#
# COMPACT_ATOMS: atom_id res chain seq x y z
N MET A 1 18.05 10.35 20.03
CA MET A 1 17.78 10.14 18.58
C MET A 1 16.28 9.96 18.37
N VAL A 2 15.68 10.68 17.43
CA VAL A 2 14.23 10.57 17.13
C VAL A 2 14.04 10.16 15.68
N LEU A 3 13.22 9.13 15.44
CA LEU A 3 12.92 8.57 14.11
C LEU A 3 11.43 8.75 13.73
N ASP A 4 10.79 9.76 14.31
CA ASP A 4 9.38 10.14 14.10
C ASP A 4 9.21 10.94 12.79
N CYS A 5 7.97 11.00 12.31
CA CYS A 5 7.59 11.93 11.24
C CYS A 5 7.28 13.30 11.87
N CYS A 6 7.75 14.39 11.26
CA CYS A 6 7.37 15.76 11.66
C CYS A 6 5.90 16.10 11.33
N THR A 7 5.18 15.19 10.66
CA THR A 7 3.76 15.31 10.30
C THR A 7 3.39 16.52 9.43
N LYS A 8 4.36 17.16 8.76
CA LYS A 8 4.10 18.26 7.84
C LYS A 8 3.05 17.96 6.77
N PRO A 9 3.05 16.80 6.08
CA PRO A 9 2.02 16.54 5.08
C PRO A 9 0.61 16.50 5.67
N SER A 10 0.45 16.01 6.91
CA SER A 10 -0.85 16.03 7.59
C SER A 10 -1.29 17.46 7.93
N HIS A 11 -0.35 18.29 8.39
CA HIS A 11 -0.58 19.72 8.60
C HIS A 11 -1.02 20.40 7.30
N ASP A 12 -0.29 20.21 6.21
CA ASP A 12 -0.60 20.86 4.92
C ASP A 12 -1.93 20.38 4.29
N LEU A 13 -2.47 19.25 4.75
CA LEU A 13 -3.79 18.73 4.37
C LEU A 13 -4.92 19.26 5.28
N GLY A 14 -4.63 20.16 6.21
CA GLY A 14 -5.60 20.72 7.16
C GLY A 14 -5.95 19.80 8.32
N MET A 15 -5.19 18.71 8.56
CA MET A 15 -5.37 17.84 9.72
C MET A 15 -4.64 18.42 10.95
N GLU A 16 -5.01 19.63 11.34
CA GLU A 16 -4.31 20.42 12.38
C GLU A 16 -4.31 19.72 13.74
N ASP A 17 -5.46 19.22 14.20
CA ASP A 17 -5.55 18.48 15.48
C ASP A 17 -4.59 17.28 15.52
N TYR A 18 -4.54 16.53 14.41
CA TYR A 18 -3.64 15.40 14.29
C TYR A 18 -2.18 15.85 14.31
N PHE A 19 -1.85 16.92 13.58
CA PHE A 19 -0.50 17.48 13.58
C PHE A 19 -0.10 17.95 14.99
N HIS A 20 -0.93 18.72 15.69
CA HIS A 20 -0.62 19.24 17.03
C HIS A 20 -0.46 18.13 18.05
N ALA A 21 -1.33 17.11 18.04
CA ALA A 21 -1.18 15.95 18.91
C ALA A 21 0.15 15.23 18.65
N MET A 22 0.44 14.96 17.38
CA MET A 22 1.59 14.18 16.95
C MET A 22 2.93 14.89 17.14
N PHE A 23 3.01 16.14 16.69
CA PHE A 23 4.22 16.94 16.86
C PHE A 23 4.40 17.36 18.32
N GLY A 24 3.32 17.71 19.01
CA GLY A 24 3.30 18.06 20.42
C GLY A 24 3.86 16.95 21.31
N GLU A 25 3.44 15.69 21.10
CA GLU A 25 3.95 14.54 21.84
C GLU A 25 5.46 14.33 21.64
N MET A 26 5.96 14.49 20.41
CA MET A 26 7.39 14.43 20.11
C MET A 26 8.16 15.60 20.75
N LYS A 27 7.58 16.80 20.70
CA LYS A 27 8.15 18.00 21.31
C LYS A 27 8.27 17.84 22.83
N ALA A 28 7.19 17.44 23.50
CA ALA A 28 7.17 17.19 24.94
C ALA A 28 8.26 16.20 25.35
N PHE A 29 8.34 15.07 24.66
CA PHE A 29 9.37 14.08 24.90
C PHE A 29 10.81 14.64 24.77
N LEU A 30 11.07 15.44 23.73
CA LEU A 30 12.38 16.06 23.55
C LEU A 30 12.70 17.00 24.71
N LEU A 31 11.74 17.83 25.13
CA LEU A 31 11.93 18.79 26.22
C LEU A 31 12.14 18.11 27.57
N GLU A 32 11.36 17.07 27.87
CA GLU A 32 11.46 16.24 29.09
C GLU A 32 12.83 15.58 29.24
N HIS A 33 13.44 15.19 28.11
CA HIS A 33 14.79 14.62 28.10
C HIS A 33 15.89 15.68 27.93
N GLY A 34 15.60 16.95 28.22
CA GLY A 34 16.58 18.03 28.24
C GLY A 34 17.10 18.48 26.87
N VAL A 35 16.47 18.05 25.78
CA VAL A 35 16.90 18.46 24.44
C VAL A 35 16.55 19.93 24.21
N ARG A 36 17.54 20.70 23.74
CA ARG A 36 17.39 22.12 23.38
C ARG A 36 17.88 22.43 21.97
N ASN A 37 18.71 21.56 21.40
CA ASN A 37 19.23 21.68 20.04
C ASN A 37 18.69 20.53 19.19
N VAL A 38 18.14 20.85 18.01
CA VAL A 38 17.59 19.85 17.09
C VAL A 38 18.31 19.98 15.75
N LEU A 39 18.92 18.87 15.30
CA LEU A 39 19.56 18.77 14.01
C LEU A 39 18.63 18.04 13.02
N VAL A 40 18.33 18.66 11.88
CA VAL A 40 17.42 18.11 10.87
C VAL A 40 18.06 18.03 9.48
N ALA A 41 17.74 16.99 8.71
CA ALA A 41 18.21 16.87 7.32
C ALA A 41 17.16 17.30 6.28
N CYS A 42 15.88 17.26 6.65
CA CYS A 42 14.79 17.56 5.74
C CYS A 42 14.32 19.01 5.92
N PRO A 43 14.14 19.79 4.84
CA PRO A 43 13.70 21.18 4.94
C PRO A 43 12.26 21.30 5.43
N ASN A 44 11.44 20.25 5.26
CA ASN A 44 10.12 20.15 5.89
C ASN A 44 10.21 20.05 7.41
N CYS A 45 11.15 19.24 7.92
CA CYS A 45 11.40 19.16 9.36
C CYS A 45 11.93 20.49 9.89
N TYR A 46 12.85 21.13 9.17
CA TYR A 46 13.36 22.46 9.52
C TYR A 46 12.22 23.46 9.69
N LYS A 47 11.35 23.60 8.69
CA LYS A 47 10.19 24.50 8.77
C LYS A 47 9.30 24.18 9.98
N VAL A 48 8.94 22.91 10.19
CA VAL A 48 8.08 22.52 11.32
C VAL A 48 8.71 22.85 12.67
N PHE A 49 9.99 22.51 12.87
CA PHE A 49 10.66 22.78 14.14
C PHE A 49 10.86 24.28 14.38
N THR A 50 11.21 25.06 13.35
CA THR A 50 11.35 26.51 13.48
C THR A 50 10.01 27.21 13.78
N GLU A 51 8.90 26.75 13.21
CA GLU A 51 7.59 27.40 13.33
C GLU A 51 6.80 26.92 14.57
N TYR A 52 6.87 25.63 14.91
CA TYR A 52 6.04 25.01 15.97
C TYR A 52 6.85 24.54 17.19
N GLY A 53 8.18 24.62 17.12
CA GLY A 53 9.10 24.27 18.21
C GLY A 53 10.07 25.40 18.55
N PRO A 54 9.61 26.64 18.83
CA PRO A 54 10.48 27.78 19.14
C PRO A 54 11.38 27.55 20.36
N GLU A 55 11.07 26.55 21.20
CA GLU A 55 11.87 26.12 22.34
C GLU A 55 13.19 25.44 21.94
N PHE A 56 13.35 25.07 20.66
CA PHE A 56 14.55 24.41 20.14
C PHE A 56 15.37 25.33 19.24
N ALA A 57 16.68 25.37 19.48
CA ALA A 57 17.64 25.83 18.49
C ALA A 57 17.74 24.79 17.36
N THR A 58 17.08 25.10 16.23
CA THR A 58 16.98 24.19 15.09
C THR A 58 18.06 24.51 14.06
N ARG A 59 18.87 23.52 13.69
CA ARG A 59 19.90 23.62 12.65
C ARG A 59 19.76 22.52 11.63
N THR A 60 20.22 22.76 10.41
CA THR A 60 20.27 21.72 9.38
C THR A 60 21.60 20.98 9.39
N VAL A 61 21.60 19.72 8.94
CA VAL A 61 22.84 18.97 8.69
C VAL A 61 23.76 19.67 7.69
N TYR A 62 23.20 20.49 6.79
CA TYR A 62 23.96 21.20 5.77
C TYR A 62 24.80 22.32 6.38
N GLU A 63 24.27 23.05 7.36
CA GLU A 63 25.03 24.05 8.13
C GLU A 63 26.19 23.39 8.88
N VAL A 64 25.92 22.27 9.55
CA VAL A 64 26.96 21.50 10.25
C VAL A 64 28.03 20.99 9.28
N LEU A 65 27.65 20.47 8.11
CA LEU A 65 28.61 20.04 7.08
C LEU A 65 29.39 21.22 6.48
N ALA A 66 28.78 22.40 6.38
CA ALA A 66 29.41 23.59 5.85
C ALA A 66 30.48 24.16 6.79
N GLU A 67 30.31 23.99 8.10
CA GLU A 67 31.23 24.43 9.15
C GLU A 67 32.25 23.35 9.53
N GLY A 68 31.87 22.07 9.46
CA GLY A 68 32.69 20.93 9.89
C GLY A 68 33.48 20.25 8.76
N GLU A 69 33.98 19.06 9.05
CA GLU A 69 34.66 18.22 8.06
C GLU A 69 33.67 17.52 7.13
N LEU A 70 34.01 17.50 5.83
CA LEU A 70 33.26 16.71 4.85
C LEU A 70 33.86 15.30 4.75
N PRO A 71 33.05 14.27 4.47
CA PRO A 71 33.56 12.93 4.20
C PRO A 71 34.62 12.92 3.08
N ALA A 72 35.68 12.14 3.26
CA ALA A 72 36.76 11.93 2.30
C ALA A 72 36.34 11.04 1.12
N THR A 73 35.32 11.48 0.38
CA THR A 73 34.67 10.77 -0.73
C THR A 73 35.11 11.27 -2.12
N GLY A 74 36.16 12.10 -2.14
CA GLY A 74 36.67 12.76 -3.34
C GLY A 74 35.98 14.10 -3.65
N GLU A 75 36.55 14.79 -4.62
CA GLU A 75 36.07 16.05 -5.19
C GLU A 75 35.71 15.84 -6.68
N VAL A 76 34.88 16.73 -7.19
CA VAL A 76 34.45 16.76 -8.59
C VAL A 76 34.54 18.19 -9.11
N SER A 77 34.84 18.36 -10.39
CA SER A 77 34.82 19.66 -11.05
C SER A 77 33.56 19.80 -11.91
N GLY A 78 33.08 21.03 -12.06
CA GLY A 78 31.94 21.34 -12.93
C GLY A 78 31.11 22.52 -12.46
N SER A 79 30.02 22.76 -13.19
CA SER A 79 29.02 23.77 -12.87
C SER A 79 27.66 23.14 -12.70
N VAL A 80 26.99 23.46 -11.59
CA VAL A 80 25.65 22.98 -11.23
C VAL A 80 24.73 24.16 -10.97
N THR A 81 23.42 23.94 -11.08
CA THR A 81 22.41 24.89 -10.57
C THR A 81 21.91 24.43 -9.21
N VAL A 82 21.38 25.35 -8.40
CA VAL A 82 20.81 25.03 -7.10
C VAL A 82 19.31 25.29 -7.11
N HIS A 83 18.52 24.30 -6.70
CA HIS A 83 17.10 24.46 -6.45
C HIS A 83 16.83 24.46 -4.94
N ASP A 84 16.54 25.63 -4.40
CA ASP A 84 16.17 25.84 -3.01
C ASP A 84 14.71 25.41 -2.77
N PRO A 85 14.42 24.35 -1.99
CA PRO A 85 13.06 23.90 -1.73
C PRO A 85 12.17 25.03 -1.22
N CYS A 86 10.92 25.09 -1.69
CA CYS A 86 9.98 26.17 -1.37
C CYS A 86 9.78 26.39 0.14
N VAL A 87 9.94 25.34 0.94
CA VAL A 87 9.81 25.38 2.41
C VAL A 87 11.00 26.03 3.12
N SER A 88 12.16 26.14 2.47
CA SER A 88 13.39 26.76 2.98
C SER A 88 13.86 27.94 2.11
N ARG A 89 12.98 28.47 1.25
CA ARG A 89 13.30 29.57 0.33
C ARG A 89 13.63 30.91 0.99
N PHE A 90 13.31 31.06 2.28
CA PHE A 90 13.67 32.22 3.09
C PHE A 90 14.71 31.87 4.18
N ALA A 91 15.22 30.63 4.18
CA ALA A 91 16.23 30.20 5.13
C ALA A 91 17.63 30.48 4.58
N GLU A 92 18.03 31.76 4.57
CA GLU A 92 19.34 32.19 4.04
C GLU A 92 20.55 31.41 4.60
N PRO A 93 20.62 31.08 5.92
CA PRO A 93 21.72 30.28 6.45
C PRO A 93 21.83 28.90 5.78
N VAL A 94 20.69 28.23 5.57
CA VAL A 94 20.63 26.92 4.91
C VAL A 94 21.05 27.02 3.45
N GLN A 95 20.59 28.06 2.75
CA GLN A 95 20.93 28.34 1.35
C GLN A 95 22.42 28.59 1.16
N GLY A 96 23.03 29.37 2.07
CA GLY A 96 24.47 29.63 2.09
C GLY A 96 25.27 28.37 2.39
N ALA A 97 24.85 27.59 3.39
CA ALA A 97 25.50 26.33 3.76
C ALA A 97 25.54 25.33 2.60
N VAL A 98 24.43 25.16 1.88
CA VAL A 98 24.33 24.28 0.70
C VAL A 98 25.36 24.67 -0.37
N ARG A 99 25.45 25.96 -0.70
CA ARG A 99 26.41 26.46 -1.69
C ARG A 99 27.85 26.30 -1.23
N LYS A 100 28.12 26.55 0.06
CA LYS A 100 29.45 26.35 0.66
C LYS A 100 29.88 24.87 0.61
N VAL A 101 28.97 23.94 0.92
CA VAL A 101 29.24 22.50 0.81
C VAL A 101 29.56 22.09 -0.63
N LEU A 102 28.83 22.62 -1.62
CA LEU A 102 29.10 22.34 -3.04
C LEU A 102 30.45 22.90 -3.49
N GLY A 103 30.77 24.13 -3.11
CA GLY A 103 32.08 24.74 -3.39
C GLY A 103 33.24 23.92 -2.81
N ARG A 104 33.10 23.44 -1.57
CA ARG A 104 34.07 22.56 -0.91
C ARG A 104 34.18 21.16 -1.54
N LYS A 105 33.26 20.77 -2.41
CA LYS A 105 33.34 19.55 -3.23
C LYS A 105 33.85 19.80 -4.65
N GLY A 106 34.30 21.02 -4.96
CA GLY A 106 34.90 21.42 -6.24
C GLY A 106 33.90 21.93 -7.28
N LEU A 107 32.63 22.13 -6.92
CA LEU A 107 31.57 22.55 -7.84
C LEU A 107 31.31 24.06 -7.79
N SER A 108 31.19 24.66 -8.97
CA SER A 108 30.69 26.04 -9.12
C SER A 108 29.16 26.05 -9.19
N THR A 109 28.52 27.01 -8.53
CA THR A 109 27.05 27.16 -8.54
C THR A 109 26.62 28.31 -9.46
N LYS A 110 25.79 28.02 -10.46
CA LYS A 110 25.09 29.02 -11.27
C LYS A 110 23.66 29.17 -10.76
N GLU A 111 23.29 30.38 -10.34
CA GLU A 111 21.91 30.67 -9.95
C GLU A 111 20.98 30.69 -11.18
N THR A 112 19.79 30.14 -11.02
CA THR A 112 18.71 30.27 -12.02
C THR A 112 17.95 31.57 -11.80
N ARG A 113 17.09 31.94 -12.77
CA ARG A 113 16.21 33.10 -12.67
C ARG A 113 15.36 33.07 -11.39
N HIS A 114 14.82 31.91 -11.05
CA HIS A 114 14.04 31.71 -9.83
C HIS A 114 14.83 30.92 -8.77
N SER A 115 15.65 31.63 -8.01
CA SER A 115 16.50 31.10 -6.94
C SER A 115 16.17 31.73 -5.59
N ARG A 116 16.51 31.04 -4.49
CA ARG A 116 16.29 31.52 -3.12
C ARG A 116 14.84 31.97 -2.90
N ALA A 117 14.62 33.21 -2.46
CA ALA A 117 13.32 33.77 -2.15
C ALA A 117 12.30 33.68 -3.30
N THR A 118 12.76 33.69 -4.56
CA THR A 118 11.90 33.64 -5.75
C THR A 118 11.75 32.23 -6.34
N THR A 119 12.30 31.19 -5.70
CA THR A 119 12.20 29.82 -6.22
C THR A 119 10.75 29.35 -6.38
N LEU A 120 10.47 28.82 -7.57
CA LEU A 120 9.20 28.16 -7.90
C LEU A 120 9.13 26.75 -7.29
N CYS A 121 7.92 26.28 -7.02
CA CYS A 121 7.68 24.92 -6.56
C CYS A 121 8.22 23.87 -7.55
N CYS A 122 8.71 22.74 -7.06
CA CYS A 122 9.11 21.61 -7.90
C CYS A 122 7.93 20.77 -8.43
N GLY A 123 6.69 21.09 -8.04
CA GLY A 123 5.47 20.36 -8.40
C GLY A 123 5.07 19.22 -7.45
N GLU A 124 5.94 18.81 -6.52
CA GLU A 124 5.65 17.72 -5.57
C GLU A 124 4.84 18.17 -4.35
N GLY A 125 5.20 19.35 -3.80
CA GLY A 125 4.70 19.81 -2.51
C GLY A 125 3.17 19.95 -2.46
N GLY A 126 2.60 19.75 -1.27
CA GLY A 126 1.16 19.90 -1.03
C GLY A 126 0.27 18.92 -1.80
N ALA A 127 0.85 17.86 -2.40
CA ALA A 127 0.16 16.91 -3.26
C ALA A 127 -0.58 17.56 -4.46
N VAL A 128 -0.11 18.73 -4.92
CA VAL A 128 -0.73 19.45 -6.04
C VAL A 128 -0.81 18.59 -7.29
N GLY A 129 0.20 17.77 -7.57
CA GLY A 129 0.18 16.83 -8.71
C GLY A 129 -0.97 15.81 -8.70
N CYS A 130 -1.60 15.55 -7.54
CA CYS A 130 -2.78 14.69 -7.45
C CYS A 130 -4.09 15.41 -7.81
N VAL A 131 -4.13 16.74 -7.68
CA VAL A 131 -5.34 17.57 -7.88
C VAL A 131 -5.26 18.35 -9.19
N SER A 132 -4.08 18.88 -9.53
CA SER A 132 -3.81 19.66 -10.73
C SER A 132 -2.43 19.28 -11.32
N PRO A 133 -2.36 18.17 -12.09
CA PRO A 133 -1.10 17.68 -12.66
C PRO A 133 -0.50 18.66 -13.67
N ASP A 134 -1.31 19.40 -14.43
CA ASP A 134 -0.84 20.36 -15.42
C ASP A 134 -0.12 21.55 -14.77
N LEU A 135 -0.65 22.05 -13.66
CA LEU A 135 -0.04 23.14 -12.90
C LEU A 135 1.30 22.68 -12.29
N ALA A 136 1.31 21.51 -11.64
CA ALA A 136 2.52 20.93 -11.07
C ALA A 136 3.59 20.65 -12.15
N GLY A 137 3.16 20.12 -13.30
CA GLY A 137 4.02 19.87 -14.45
C GLY A 137 4.57 21.15 -15.08
N GLY A 138 3.77 22.22 -15.12
CA GLY A 138 4.18 23.54 -15.60
C GLY A 138 5.37 24.10 -14.81
N TRP A 139 5.30 24.09 -13.48
CA TRP A 139 6.41 24.54 -12.63
C TRP A 139 7.67 23.68 -12.77
N THR A 140 7.47 22.36 -12.83
CA THR A 140 8.57 21.39 -13.02
C THR A 140 9.33 21.66 -14.33
N LYS A 141 8.59 21.79 -15.44
CA LYS A 141 9.17 22.09 -16.76
C LYS A 141 9.87 23.43 -16.78
N GLN A 142 9.32 24.44 -16.11
CA GLN A 142 9.95 25.75 -16.00
C GLN A 142 11.29 25.68 -15.25
N GLN A 143 11.33 25.00 -14.11
CA GLN A 143 12.57 24.82 -13.34
C GLN A 143 13.65 24.10 -14.15
N VAL A 144 13.29 23.03 -14.85
CA VAL A 144 14.22 22.26 -15.70
C VAL A 144 14.72 23.10 -16.87
N ARG A 145 13.85 23.91 -17.49
CA ARG A 145 14.25 24.83 -18.57
C ARG A 145 15.25 25.87 -18.07
N GLU A 146 15.03 26.42 -16.88
CA GLU A 146 15.94 27.41 -16.28
C GLU A 146 17.29 26.81 -15.85
N SER A 147 17.41 25.49 -15.73
CA SER A 147 18.70 24.85 -15.47
C SER A 147 19.62 24.83 -16.69
N GLU A 148 19.09 25.13 -17.89
CA GLU A 148 19.84 25.14 -19.16
C GLU A 148 20.61 23.82 -19.39
N GLY A 149 20.00 22.68 -19.01
CA GLY A 149 20.61 21.36 -19.14
C GLY A 149 21.71 21.04 -18.11
N LYS A 150 22.08 21.98 -17.24
CA LYS A 150 22.98 21.70 -16.11
C LYS A 150 22.29 20.83 -15.07
N ARG A 151 23.09 20.05 -14.35
CA ARG A 151 22.62 19.27 -13.21
C ARG A 151 22.13 20.21 -12.11
N THR A 152 20.90 19.99 -11.67
CA THR A 152 20.29 20.71 -10.57
C THR A 152 20.58 19.98 -9.26
N VAL A 153 21.09 20.69 -8.26
CA VAL A 153 21.27 20.17 -6.91
C VAL A 153 20.19 20.72 -6.01
N THR A 154 19.57 19.85 -5.21
CA THR A 154 18.60 20.24 -4.19
C THR A 154 18.83 19.48 -2.89
N TYR A 155 18.21 19.94 -1.81
CA TYR A 155 18.33 19.36 -0.47
C TYR A 155 16.96 18.95 0.10
N CYS A 156 16.00 18.75 -0.80
CA CYS A 156 14.73 18.09 -0.53
C CYS A 156 14.63 16.81 -1.37
N ALA A 157 14.42 15.67 -0.72
CA ALA A 157 14.24 14.38 -1.41
C ALA A 157 13.04 14.39 -2.39
N GLY A 158 11.95 15.08 -2.05
CA GLY A 158 10.79 15.25 -2.93
C GLY A 158 11.13 16.06 -4.18
N CYS A 159 11.85 17.19 -4.02
CA CYS A 159 12.33 17.97 -5.16
C CYS A 159 13.29 17.16 -6.05
N ALA A 160 14.24 16.43 -5.45
CA ALA A 160 15.20 15.61 -6.19
C ALA A 160 14.49 14.54 -7.02
N HIS A 161 13.49 13.87 -6.44
CA HIS A 161 12.67 12.89 -7.15
C HIS A 161 11.91 13.51 -8.32
N THR A 162 11.16 14.59 -8.07
CA THR A 162 10.24 15.14 -9.08
C THR A 162 11.00 15.82 -10.22
N LEU A 163 11.98 16.68 -9.92
CA LEU A 163 12.81 17.31 -10.95
C LEU A 163 13.65 16.26 -11.71
N GLY A 164 14.12 15.23 -11.01
CA GLY A 164 14.89 14.11 -11.58
C GLY A 164 14.16 13.29 -12.65
N THR A 165 12.82 13.37 -12.70
CA THR A 165 12.03 12.76 -13.78
C THR A 165 12.03 13.56 -15.08
N HIS A 166 12.48 14.82 -15.05
CA HIS A 166 12.44 15.75 -16.19
C HIS A 166 13.82 16.29 -16.59
N GLY A 167 14.81 16.25 -15.70
CA GLY A 167 16.17 16.71 -15.99
C GLY A 167 17.19 16.19 -14.96
N PRO A 168 18.50 16.30 -15.26
CA PRO A 168 19.55 15.81 -14.38
C PRO A 168 19.48 16.51 -13.03
N THR A 169 19.11 15.77 -11.98
CA THR A 169 18.93 16.30 -10.63
C THR A 169 19.51 15.34 -9.61
N SER A 170 20.24 15.87 -8.62
CA SER A 170 20.75 15.06 -7.51
C SER A 170 20.45 15.72 -6.17
N HIS A 171 20.33 14.89 -5.13
CA HIS A 171 20.30 15.42 -3.77
C HIS A 171 21.71 15.85 -3.36
N ILE A 172 21.85 16.92 -2.57
CA ILE A 172 23.16 17.39 -2.11
C ILE A 172 23.94 16.29 -1.39
N LEU A 173 23.26 15.42 -0.65
CA LEU A 173 23.90 14.30 0.05
C LEU A 173 24.48 13.25 -0.92
N ASP A 174 23.91 13.10 -2.13
CA ASP A 174 24.50 12.23 -3.15
C ASP A 174 25.85 12.81 -3.62
N ILE A 175 25.93 14.15 -3.75
CA ILE A 175 27.19 14.84 -4.06
C ILE A 175 28.20 14.73 -2.90
N VAL A 176 27.74 14.81 -1.65
CA VAL A 176 28.61 14.72 -0.48
C VAL A 176 29.19 13.31 -0.31
N PHE A 177 28.39 12.26 -0.51
CA PHE A 177 28.79 10.89 -0.22
C PHE A 177 29.27 10.10 -1.45
N GLU A 178 28.75 10.39 -2.65
CA GLU A 178 29.09 9.71 -3.90
C GLU A 178 29.27 10.70 -5.07
N PRO A 179 30.19 11.68 -4.99
CA PRO A 179 30.24 12.84 -5.89
C PRO A 179 30.35 12.47 -7.37
N LYS A 180 31.20 11.51 -7.73
CA LYS A 180 31.37 11.07 -9.13
C LYS A 180 30.10 10.44 -9.68
N ALA A 181 29.48 9.53 -8.92
CA ALA A 181 28.25 8.86 -9.33
C ALA A 181 27.10 9.86 -9.50
N ALA A 182 26.95 10.80 -8.56
CA ALA A 182 25.92 11.84 -8.61
C ALA A 182 26.09 12.76 -9.82
N MET A 183 27.31 13.19 -10.14
CA MET A 183 27.54 14.04 -11.33
C MET A 183 27.26 13.31 -12.64
N GLU A 184 27.59 12.02 -12.71
CA GLU A 184 27.36 11.16 -13.87
C GLU A 184 25.92 10.62 -13.98
N GLY A 185 25.05 10.87 -12.99
CA GLY A 185 23.67 10.36 -13.01
C GLY A 185 23.55 8.86 -12.71
N ARG A 186 24.53 8.30 -11.99
CA ARG A 186 24.63 6.87 -11.64
C ARG A 186 24.33 6.60 -10.16
N GLU A 187 23.77 7.56 -9.45
CA GLU A 187 23.34 7.44 -8.06
C GLU A 187 22.30 6.34 -7.86
N LYS A 188 22.45 5.55 -6.79
CA LYS A 188 21.54 4.44 -6.47
C LYS A 188 20.32 4.93 -5.70
N VAL A 189 19.23 5.23 -6.41
CA VAL A 189 17.96 5.59 -5.79
C VAL A 189 17.09 4.35 -5.54
N SER A 190 16.70 4.14 -4.28
CA SER A 190 15.82 3.04 -3.90
C SER A 190 14.39 3.25 -4.44
N LYS A 191 13.79 2.19 -5.01
CA LYS A 191 12.41 2.18 -5.52
C LYS A 191 11.53 1.24 -4.70
N ALA A 192 10.21 1.46 -4.73
CA ALA A 192 9.25 0.54 -4.11
C ALA A 192 9.36 -0.86 -4.74
N PRO A 193 9.27 -1.95 -3.95
CA PRO A 193 8.97 -2.00 -2.51
C PRO A 193 10.21 -1.91 -1.59
N PHE A 194 11.43 -1.86 -2.16
CA PHE A 194 12.68 -1.89 -1.39
C PHE A 194 12.89 -0.69 -0.48
N THR A 195 12.24 0.45 -0.76
CA THR A 195 12.25 1.63 0.12
C THR A 195 11.82 1.29 1.54
N TYR A 196 10.82 0.42 1.72
CA TYR A 196 10.36 -0.01 3.04
C TYR A 196 11.40 -0.89 3.75
N LEU A 197 11.98 -1.85 3.02
CA LEU A 197 13.04 -2.71 3.56
C LEU A 197 14.28 -1.90 3.94
N ASN A 198 14.68 -0.93 3.12
CA ASN A 198 15.80 -0.04 3.39
C ASN A 198 15.52 0.85 4.61
N ARG A 199 14.28 1.33 4.78
CA ARG A 199 13.88 2.05 6.00
C ARG A 199 14.04 1.18 7.26
N LEU A 200 13.61 -0.08 7.22
CA LEU A 200 13.75 -1.00 8.35
C LEU A 200 15.23 -1.31 8.65
N LYS A 201 16.03 -1.58 7.60
CA LYS A 201 17.48 -1.81 7.72
C LYS A 201 18.19 -0.59 8.31
N LEU A 202 17.87 0.61 7.84
CA LEU A 202 18.44 1.87 8.33
C LEU A 202 18.09 2.09 9.81
N LYS A 203 16.83 1.90 10.21
CA LYS A 203 16.42 1.99 11.62
C LYS A 203 17.21 1.04 12.52
N LYS A 204 17.36 -0.23 12.10
CA LYS A 204 18.16 -1.21 12.83
C LYS A 204 19.62 -0.78 12.93
N HIS A 205 20.21 -0.32 11.82
CA HIS A 205 21.58 0.15 11.77
C HIS A 205 21.81 1.35 12.71
N LEU A 206 20.93 2.35 12.67
CA LEU A 206 21.03 3.53 13.53
C LEU A 206 20.92 3.17 15.02
N ARG A 207 20.01 2.28 15.40
CA ARG A 207 19.89 1.79 16.78
C ARG A 207 21.14 1.06 17.28
N GLN A 208 21.88 0.40 16.37
CA GLN A 208 23.10 -0.33 16.72
C GLN A 208 24.34 0.57 16.76
N LYS A 209 24.41 1.59 15.88
CA LYS A 209 25.60 2.41 15.67
C LYS A 209 25.58 3.75 16.39
N VAL A 210 24.40 4.29 16.66
CA VAL A 210 24.27 5.57 17.37
C VAL A 210 24.03 5.27 18.84
N ALA A 211 25.03 5.56 19.68
CA ALA A 211 24.93 5.50 21.13
C ALA A 211 24.07 6.67 21.64
N ALA A 212 22.75 6.59 21.41
CA ALA A 212 21.81 7.60 21.85
C ALA A 212 21.42 7.34 23.32
N ALA A 213 21.59 8.33 24.19
CA ALA A 213 21.12 8.27 25.58
C ALA A 213 19.61 7.96 25.67
N VAL A 214 18.85 8.50 24.72
CA VAL A 214 17.41 8.31 24.60
C VAL A 214 17.06 8.13 23.13
N THR A 215 16.20 7.16 22.83
CA THR A 215 15.68 6.94 21.47
C THR A 215 14.16 6.97 21.46
N ARG A 216 13.59 7.67 20.48
CA ARG A 216 12.16 7.64 20.19
C ARG A 216 11.91 7.20 18.77
N GLU A 217 10.97 6.30 18.61
CA GLU A 217 10.40 5.98 17.33
C GLU A 217 8.91 5.83 17.53
N ARG A 218 8.15 6.64 16.81
CA ARG A 218 6.72 6.44 16.65
C ARG A 218 6.51 5.16 15.86
N ALA A 219 6.35 4.06 16.58
CA ALA A 219 5.67 2.91 16.04
C ALA A 219 4.32 3.44 15.52
N PHE A 220 4.03 3.20 14.25
CA PHE A 220 2.65 3.34 13.81
C PHE A 220 1.87 2.19 14.45
N THR A 221 1.48 2.37 15.71
CA THR A 221 0.41 1.60 16.30
C THR A 221 -0.86 2.34 15.86
N ALA A 222 -1.62 1.72 14.97
CA ALA A 222 -3.03 2.06 14.85
C ALA A 222 -3.69 1.63 16.18
N GLY A 223 -3.44 2.36 17.27
CA GLY A 223 -3.86 2.03 18.63
C GLY A 223 -3.66 0.57 19.02
N GLU A 224 -2.51 0.22 19.56
CA GLU A 224 -2.41 -0.96 20.44
C GLU A 224 -1.55 -0.57 21.66
N GLU A 225 -2.11 -0.78 22.85
CA GLU A 225 -1.35 -0.92 24.09
C GLU A 225 -0.34 -2.06 23.92
N GLU A 226 0.95 -1.72 24.01
CA GLU A 226 2.05 -2.68 24.00
C GLU A 226 2.06 -3.45 25.34
N GLY A 227 1.28 -4.52 25.41
CA GLY A 227 1.33 -5.45 26.53
C GLY A 227 0.76 -6.84 26.27
N GLY A 228 -0.10 -7.01 25.27
CA GLY A 228 -0.74 -8.31 25.00
C GLY A 228 -0.82 -8.72 23.53
N ALA A 229 -0.33 -7.93 22.59
CA ALA A 229 -0.56 -8.16 21.16
C ALA A 229 0.15 -9.44 20.65
N LEU A 230 1.37 -9.72 21.11
CA LEU A 230 2.08 -10.95 20.72
C LEU A 230 1.42 -12.18 21.34
N PHE A 231 1.05 -12.13 22.63
CA PHE A 231 0.36 -13.23 23.29
C PHE A 231 -1.02 -13.49 22.68
N LYS A 232 -1.79 -12.45 22.35
CA LYS A 232 -3.08 -12.58 21.65
C LYS A 232 -2.90 -13.14 20.24
N LYS A 233 -1.88 -12.70 19.49
CA LYS A 233 -1.55 -13.23 18.14
C LYS A 233 -1.11 -14.70 18.23
N LEU A 234 -0.30 -15.05 19.22
CA LEU A 234 0.12 -16.43 19.49
C LEU A 234 -1.03 -17.30 19.99
N ALA A 235 -1.96 -16.76 20.79
CA ALA A 235 -3.12 -17.49 21.28
C ALA A 235 -4.15 -17.75 20.17
N VAL A 236 -4.41 -16.77 19.29
CA VAL A 236 -5.26 -16.98 18.10
C VAL A 236 -4.60 -17.96 17.13
N LEU A 237 -3.29 -17.84 16.91
CA LEU A 237 -2.55 -18.79 16.08
C LEU A 237 -2.56 -20.20 16.68
N ALA A 238 -2.36 -20.34 17.98
CA ALA A 238 -2.43 -21.60 18.72
C ALA A 238 -3.84 -22.18 18.72
N PHE A 239 -4.88 -21.35 18.78
CA PHE A 239 -6.27 -21.79 18.66
C PHE A 239 -6.58 -22.30 17.25
N ILE A 240 -6.13 -21.60 16.20
CA ILE A 240 -6.30 -22.06 14.81
C ILE A 240 -5.51 -23.36 14.58
N ILE A 241 -4.27 -23.44 15.05
CA ILE A 241 -3.45 -24.65 14.97
C ILE A 241 -4.11 -25.78 15.78
N GLY A 242 -4.61 -25.50 16.98
CA GLY A 242 -5.31 -26.45 17.84
C GLY A 242 -6.60 -26.97 17.21
N ALA A 243 -7.40 -26.11 16.57
CA ALA A 243 -8.60 -26.51 15.83
C ALA A 243 -8.24 -27.38 14.62
N VAL A 244 -7.21 -27.02 13.85
CA VAL A 244 -6.73 -27.83 12.72
C VAL A 244 -6.19 -29.18 13.19
N LEU A 245 -5.42 -29.21 14.29
CA LEU A 245 -4.89 -30.44 14.88
C LEU A 245 -6.00 -31.32 15.47
N ALA A 246 -7.02 -30.73 16.10
CA ALA A 246 -8.19 -31.46 16.61
C ALA A 246 -9.01 -32.09 15.46
N VAL A 247 -9.21 -31.37 14.36
CA VAL A 247 -9.87 -31.91 13.16
C VAL A 247 -9.06 -33.04 12.51
N ARG A 248 -7.72 -32.96 12.54
CA ARG A 248 -6.86 -34.06 12.09
C ARG A 248 -6.84 -35.25 13.05
N ALA A 249 -6.83 -35.00 14.35
CA ALA A 249 -6.78 -36.02 15.39
C ALA A 249 -8.09 -36.79 15.55
N THR A 250 -9.24 -36.16 15.26
CA THR A 250 -10.57 -36.80 15.26
C THR A 250 -10.82 -37.70 14.06
N GLY A 251 -9.87 -37.80 13.11
CA GLY A 251 -10.05 -38.61 11.90
C GLY A 251 -11.10 -38.07 10.92
N ALA A 252 -11.65 -36.87 11.16
CA ALA A 252 -12.64 -36.24 10.28
C ALA A 252 -12.12 -36.05 8.84
N THR A 253 -10.80 -35.94 8.66
CA THR A 253 -10.16 -35.91 7.34
C THR A 253 -10.31 -37.22 6.57
N GLN A 254 -10.47 -38.36 7.23
CA GLN A 254 -10.73 -39.66 6.59
C GLN A 254 -12.15 -39.75 6.02
N TYR A 255 -13.12 -38.99 6.56
CA TYR A 255 -14.47 -38.87 6.01
C TYR A 255 -14.57 -37.84 4.87
N LEU A 256 -13.56 -36.98 4.73
CA LEU A 256 -13.39 -36.03 3.63
C LEU A 256 -12.63 -36.64 2.43
N GLU A 257 -12.22 -37.91 2.53
CA GLU A 257 -11.72 -38.65 1.38
C GLU A 257 -12.81 -38.72 0.31
N GLN A 258 -12.43 -38.39 -0.93
CA GLN A 258 -13.34 -38.27 -2.07
C GLN A 258 -14.28 -39.47 -2.20
N GLU A 259 -13.77 -40.69 -1.96
CA GLU A 259 -14.51 -41.94 -2.09
C GLU A 259 -15.58 -42.13 -1.00
N LYS A 260 -15.28 -41.79 0.26
CA LYS A 260 -16.23 -41.94 1.37
C LYS A 260 -17.30 -40.86 1.34
N LEU A 261 -16.92 -39.63 0.98
CA LEU A 261 -17.87 -38.53 0.83
C LEU A 261 -18.82 -38.80 -0.35
N ARG A 262 -18.28 -39.34 -1.44
CA ARG A 262 -19.07 -39.79 -2.59
C ARG A 262 -20.06 -40.90 -2.20
N ALA A 263 -19.58 -41.96 -1.55
CA ALA A 263 -20.42 -43.08 -1.13
C ALA A 263 -21.50 -42.66 -0.11
N LEU A 264 -21.16 -41.76 0.81
CA LEU A 264 -22.12 -41.19 1.76
C LEU A 264 -23.23 -40.45 1.04
N ILE A 265 -22.90 -39.58 0.07
CA ILE A 265 -23.86 -38.76 -0.65
C ILE A 265 -24.70 -39.60 -1.62
N GLU A 266 -24.08 -40.53 -2.36
CA GLU A 266 -24.79 -41.48 -3.24
C GLU A 266 -25.80 -42.34 -2.47
N GLY A 267 -25.48 -42.75 -1.24
CA GLY A 267 -26.33 -43.59 -0.39
C GLY A 267 -27.70 -42.99 -0.03
N TYR A 268 -27.88 -41.67 -0.15
CA TYR A 268 -29.15 -40.99 0.13
C TYR A 268 -30.02 -40.77 -1.12
N GLY A 269 -29.62 -41.25 -2.30
CA GLY A 269 -30.42 -41.25 -3.52
C GLY A 269 -30.98 -39.87 -3.89
N LEU A 270 -32.31 -39.69 -3.83
CA LEU A 270 -33.01 -38.45 -4.16
C LEU A 270 -32.64 -37.25 -3.27
N LEU A 271 -32.16 -37.49 -2.04
CA LEU A 271 -31.73 -36.43 -1.10
C LEU A 271 -30.25 -36.05 -1.27
N ALA A 272 -29.51 -36.73 -2.16
CA ALA A 272 -28.09 -36.49 -2.39
C ALA A 272 -27.75 -35.00 -2.68
N PRO A 273 -28.51 -34.26 -3.52
CA PRO A 273 -28.24 -32.83 -3.75
C PRO A 273 -28.37 -31.99 -2.48
N VAL A 274 -29.42 -32.21 -1.68
CA VAL A 274 -29.69 -31.43 -0.46
C VAL A 274 -28.59 -31.66 0.58
N ILE A 275 -28.17 -32.91 0.74
CA ILE A 275 -27.11 -33.29 1.69
C ILE A 275 -25.76 -32.73 1.23
N TYR A 276 -25.46 -32.81 -0.06
CA TYR A 276 -24.27 -32.16 -0.64
C TYR A 276 -24.27 -30.65 -0.34
N MET A 277 -25.40 -29.99 -0.59
CA MET A 277 -25.52 -28.55 -0.38
C MET A 277 -25.34 -28.15 1.09
N ALA A 278 -25.92 -28.93 2.02
CA ALA A 278 -25.76 -28.72 3.45
C ALA A 278 -24.31 -28.89 3.92
N ILE A 279 -23.65 -29.98 3.48
CA ILE A 279 -22.24 -30.24 3.79
C ILE A 279 -21.36 -29.11 3.27
N TYR A 280 -21.56 -28.70 2.02
CA TYR A 280 -20.78 -27.64 1.39
C TYR A 280 -21.01 -26.28 2.05
N ALA A 281 -22.22 -25.97 2.50
CA ALA A 281 -22.51 -24.71 3.18
C ALA A 281 -21.83 -24.61 4.56
N VAL A 282 -21.75 -25.72 5.31
CA VAL A 282 -21.22 -25.76 6.69
C VAL A 282 -19.70 -25.95 6.71
N ALA A 283 -19.15 -26.75 5.79
CA ALA A 283 -17.73 -27.10 5.78
C ALA A 283 -16.76 -25.90 5.80
N PRO A 284 -16.97 -24.83 4.99
CA PRO A 284 -16.15 -23.62 5.04
C PRO A 284 -16.17 -22.92 6.40
N ALA A 285 -17.31 -22.93 7.10
CA ALA A 285 -17.44 -22.33 8.43
C ALA A 285 -16.60 -23.08 9.47
N LEU A 286 -16.45 -24.40 9.30
CA LEU A 286 -15.61 -25.29 10.11
C LEU A 286 -14.14 -25.34 9.63
N PHE A 287 -13.72 -24.42 8.76
CA PHE A 287 -12.38 -24.38 8.17
C PHE A 287 -11.98 -25.65 7.40
N LEU A 288 -12.96 -26.44 6.95
CA LEU A 288 -12.70 -27.62 6.12
C LEU A 288 -12.36 -27.20 4.68
N PRO A 289 -11.48 -27.94 3.98
CA PRO A 289 -11.12 -27.63 2.61
C PRO A 289 -12.32 -27.86 1.68
N GLY A 290 -12.69 -26.84 0.91
CA GLY A 290 -13.81 -26.94 -0.05
C GLY A 290 -13.48 -27.71 -1.34
N LEU A 291 -12.19 -27.91 -1.64
CA LEU A 291 -11.75 -28.56 -2.88
C LEU A 291 -12.26 -30.01 -3.02
N PRO A 292 -12.11 -30.91 -2.01
CA PRO A 292 -12.62 -32.28 -2.11
C PRO A 292 -14.13 -32.32 -2.32
N ILE A 293 -14.86 -31.43 -1.66
CA ILE A 293 -16.32 -31.35 -1.74
C ILE A 293 -16.74 -30.91 -3.16
N SER A 294 -16.12 -29.86 -3.71
CA SER A 294 -16.38 -29.42 -5.08
C SER A 294 -16.13 -30.53 -6.13
N ILE A 295 -15.06 -31.33 -5.96
CA ILE A 295 -14.75 -32.45 -6.87
C ILE A 295 -15.86 -33.51 -6.85
N VAL A 296 -16.33 -33.88 -5.65
CA VAL A 296 -17.46 -34.81 -5.50
C VAL A 296 -18.72 -34.27 -6.16
N GLY A 297 -18.97 -32.95 -6.07
CA GLY A 297 -20.11 -32.31 -6.73
C GLY A 297 -20.09 -32.43 -8.26
N GLY A 298 -18.93 -32.26 -8.88
CA GLY A 298 -18.80 -32.43 -10.34
C GLY A 298 -18.89 -33.87 -10.81
N ILE A 299 -18.36 -34.81 -10.03
CA ILE A 299 -18.43 -36.25 -10.33
C ILE A 299 -19.85 -36.79 -10.19
N LEU A 300 -20.58 -36.39 -9.14
CA LEU A 300 -21.90 -36.93 -8.83
C LEU A 300 -23.04 -36.32 -9.64
N PHE A 301 -23.01 -35.00 -9.81
CA PHE A 301 -24.13 -34.26 -10.42
C PHE A 301 -23.82 -33.78 -11.85
N GLY A 302 -22.62 -34.07 -12.35
CA GLY A 302 -22.17 -33.66 -13.68
C GLY A 302 -21.94 -32.15 -13.81
N PRO A 303 -21.60 -31.68 -15.03
CA PRO A 303 -21.13 -30.31 -15.25
C PRO A 303 -22.21 -29.24 -15.03
N PHE A 304 -23.49 -29.54 -15.29
CA PHE A 304 -24.56 -28.55 -15.16
C PHE A 304 -25.10 -28.46 -13.73
N TRP A 305 -25.63 -29.57 -13.19
CA TRP A 305 -26.19 -29.59 -11.85
C TRP A 305 -25.12 -29.45 -10.76
N GLY A 306 -23.91 -29.97 -11.00
CA GLY A 306 -22.77 -29.77 -10.10
C GLY A 306 -22.42 -28.29 -9.94
N VAL A 307 -22.48 -27.48 -11.01
CA VAL A 307 -22.25 -26.02 -10.91
C VAL A 307 -23.34 -25.38 -10.09
N ILE A 308 -24.61 -25.68 -10.37
CA ILE A 308 -25.77 -25.09 -9.68
C ILE A 308 -25.69 -25.38 -8.17
N TYR A 309 -25.51 -26.63 -7.78
CA TYR A 309 -25.45 -27.00 -6.37
C TYR A 309 -24.22 -26.43 -5.68
N THR A 310 -23.06 -26.43 -6.34
CA THR A 310 -21.82 -25.92 -5.75
C THR A 310 -21.85 -24.41 -5.55
N ILE A 311 -22.28 -23.64 -6.56
CA ILE A 311 -22.30 -22.17 -6.45
C ILE A 311 -23.36 -21.70 -5.46
N ALA A 312 -24.53 -22.36 -5.42
CA ALA A 312 -25.57 -22.06 -4.44
C ALA A 312 -25.06 -22.30 -3.02
N SER A 313 -24.46 -23.46 -2.78
CA SER A 313 -23.96 -23.82 -1.45
C SER A 313 -22.76 -22.99 -1.00
N ALA A 314 -21.84 -22.70 -1.92
CA ALA A 314 -20.70 -21.82 -1.68
C ALA A 314 -21.16 -20.41 -1.29
N THR A 315 -22.19 -19.90 -1.99
CA THR A 315 -22.78 -18.58 -1.69
C THR A 315 -23.48 -18.59 -0.34
N VAL A 316 -24.27 -19.61 -0.04
CA VAL A 316 -24.96 -19.77 1.25
C VAL A 316 -23.95 -19.85 2.40
N GLY A 317 -22.92 -20.69 2.29
CA GLY A 317 -21.87 -20.81 3.31
C GLY A 317 -21.09 -19.52 3.50
N ALA A 318 -20.74 -18.84 2.40
CA ALA A 318 -20.07 -17.54 2.45
C ALA A 318 -20.94 -16.45 3.11
N CYS A 319 -22.25 -16.45 2.85
CA CYS A 319 -23.22 -15.59 3.50
C CYS A 319 -23.38 -15.92 4.98
N GLY A 320 -23.41 -17.20 5.36
CA GLY A 320 -23.46 -17.66 6.74
C GLY A 320 -22.26 -17.13 7.55
N ALA A 321 -21.04 -17.37 7.07
CA ALA A 321 -19.82 -16.87 7.72
C ALA A 321 -19.77 -15.34 7.84
N PHE A 322 -20.25 -14.63 6.81
CA PHE A 322 -20.37 -13.18 6.82
C PHE A 322 -21.38 -12.67 7.86
N LEU A 323 -22.55 -13.31 7.98
CA LEU A 323 -23.59 -12.91 8.93
C LEU A 323 -23.17 -13.24 10.37
N VAL A 324 -22.56 -14.42 10.59
CA VAL A 324 -21.97 -14.81 11.88
C VAL A 324 -20.98 -13.76 12.35
N SER A 325 -20.01 -13.38 11.51
CA SER A 325 -19.05 -12.33 11.87
C SER A 325 -19.70 -10.95 12.03
N ARG A 326 -20.72 -10.63 11.23
CA ARG A 326 -21.45 -9.35 11.35
C ARG A 326 -22.17 -9.21 12.68
N TYR A 327 -22.93 -10.21 13.11
CA TYR A 327 -23.82 -10.08 14.25
C TYR A 327 -23.17 -10.53 15.57
N LEU A 328 -22.20 -11.45 15.53
CA LEU A 328 -21.57 -11.98 16.75
C LEU A 328 -20.20 -11.34 17.05
N ALA A 329 -19.47 -10.85 16.04
CA ALA A 329 -18.10 -10.38 16.22
C ALA A 329 -17.88 -8.89 15.89
N ARG A 330 -18.74 -8.27 15.09
CA ARG A 330 -18.53 -6.89 14.63
C ARG A 330 -18.57 -5.87 15.75
N ASP A 331 -19.56 -5.92 16.64
CA ASP A 331 -19.69 -4.93 17.72
C ASP A 331 -18.51 -5.00 18.70
N TRP A 332 -18.03 -6.22 18.98
CA TRP A 332 -16.83 -6.45 19.78
C TRP A 332 -15.56 -5.89 19.12
N ILE A 333 -15.46 -6.00 17.79
CA ILE A 333 -14.31 -5.50 17.00
C ILE A 333 -14.39 -3.99 16.77
N GLU A 334 -15.56 -3.43 16.48
CA GLU A 334 -15.79 -1.98 16.31
C GLU A 334 -15.58 -1.23 17.64
N ALA A 335 -15.95 -1.84 18.78
CA ALA A 335 -15.63 -1.31 20.10
C ALA A 335 -14.12 -1.26 20.39
N LYS A 336 -13.33 -2.19 19.81
CA LYS A 336 -11.87 -2.28 19.99
C LYS A 336 -11.06 -1.52 18.94
N LEU A 337 -11.57 -1.33 17.72
CA LEU A 337 -10.89 -0.65 16.62
C LEU A 337 -11.46 0.76 16.38
N LYS A 338 -11.16 1.69 17.30
CA LYS A 338 -11.60 3.10 17.22
C LYS A 338 -10.70 4.02 16.37
N SER A 339 -9.73 3.48 15.63
CA SER A 339 -8.74 4.31 14.93
C SER A 339 -9.33 5.10 13.75
N PRO A 340 -8.90 6.37 13.50
CA PRO A 340 -9.37 7.18 12.37
C PRO A 340 -9.11 6.54 11.00
N ARG A 341 -8.05 5.72 10.88
CA ARG A 341 -7.77 4.94 9.66
C ARG A 341 -8.71 3.76 9.46
N TRP A 342 -9.19 3.10 10.52
CA TRP A 342 -10.22 2.08 10.38
C TRP A 342 -11.51 2.71 9.89
N ARG A 343 -11.94 3.85 10.46
CA ARG A 343 -13.11 4.59 9.97
C ARG A 343 -12.95 5.03 8.50
N HIS A 344 -11.75 5.46 8.09
CA HIS A 344 -11.49 5.81 6.69
C HIS A 344 -11.45 4.58 5.76
N LEU A 345 -10.77 3.49 6.16
CA LEU A 345 -10.71 2.25 5.39
C LEU A 345 -12.09 1.61 5.27
N ASP A 346 -12.84 1.57 6.38
CA ASP A 346 -14.19 1.05 6.45
C ASP A 346 -15.15 1.93 5.63
N ALA A 347 -14.98 3.26 5.60
CA ALA A 347 -15.71 4.16 4.71
C ALA A 347 -15.33 4.00 3.22
N GLN A 348 -14.06 3.72 2.90
CA GLN A 348 -13.61 3.43 1.53
C GLN A 348 -14.14 2.08 1.04
N VAL A 349 -14.11 1.07 1.93
CA VAL A 349 -14.69 -0.27 1.71
C VAL A 349 -16.21 -0.18 1.63
N GLU A 350 -16.87 0.73 2.34
CA GLU A 350 -18.31 0.98 2.22
C GLU A 350 -18.66 1.51 0.82
N LYS A 351 -17.92 2.51 0.33
CA LYS A 351 -18.15 3.12 -1.00
C LYS A 351 -17.86 2.18 -2.17
N HIS A 352 -16.88 1.28 -2.04
CA HIS A 352 -16.43 0.42 -3.13
C HIS A 352 -16.49 -1.09 -2.82
N GLY A 353 -17.28 -1.49 -1.82
CA GLY A 353 -17.26 -2.83 -1.24
C GLY A 353 -17.46 -3.97 -2.23
N TRP A 354 -18.41 -3.81 -3.17
CA TRP A 354 -18.68 -4.82 -4.18
C TRP A 354 -17.49 -5.05 -5.12
N LYS A 355 -16.71 -4.00 -5.45
CA LYS A 355 -15.52 -4.10 -6.30
C LYS A 355 -14.40 -4.86 -5.61
N MET A 356 -14.25 -4.65 -4.30
CA MET A 356 -13.28 -5.37 -3.47
C MET A 356 -13.64 -6.86 -3.39
N VAL A 357 -14.91 -7.18 -3.10
CA VAL A 357 -15.39 -8.56 -3.08
C VAL A 357 -15.14 -9.21 -4.46
N ALA A 358 -15.61 -8.59 -5.54
CA ALA A 358 -15.42 -9.07 -6.90
C ALA A 358 -13.95 -9.37 -7.23
N PHE A 359 -13.05 -8.44 -6.92
CA PHE A 359 -11.62 -8.60 -7.16
C PHE A 359 -11.03 -9.79 -6.39
N THR A 360 -11.36 -9.92 -5.10
CA THR A 360 -10.87 -11.03 -4.27
C THR A 360 -11.45 -12.39 -4.64
N ARG A 361 -12.63 -12.45 -5.29
CA ARG A 361 -13.19 -13.69 -5.82
C ARG A 361 -12.57 -14.12 -7.14
N LEU A 362 -12.22 -13.15 -7.99
CA LEU A 362 -11.52 -13.43 -9.25
C LEU A 362 -10.04 -13.77 -9.05
N ILE A 363 -9.39 -13.18 -8.03
CA ILE A 363 -7.97 -13.41 -7.73
C ILE A 363 -7.86 -14.00 -6.31
N PRO A 364 -7.70 -15.33 -6.17
CA PRO A 364 -7.65 -16.01 -4.88
C PRO A 364 -6.27 -15.81 -4.21
N LEU A 365 -5.95 -14.57 -3.83
CA LEU A 365 -4.72 -14.23 -3.09
C LEU A 365 -4.78 -14.65 -1.62
N PHE A 366 -5.99 -14.82 -1.07
CA PHE A 366 -6.21 -15.09 0.34
C PHE A 366 -7.14 -16.30 0.53
N PRO A 367 -7.02 -17.01 1.67
CA PRO A 367 -7.91 -18.13 1.98
C PRO A 367 -9.39 -17.72 2.00
N PHE A 368 -10.23 -18.51 1.31
CA PHE A 368 -11.66 -18.24 1.14
C PHE A 368 -12.39 -17.99 2.47
N ASN A 369 -12.15 -18.85 3.46
CA ASN A 369 -12.81 -18.78 4.77
C ASN A 369 -12.47 -17.47 5.50
N LEU A 370 -11.19 -17.07 5.47
CA LEU A 370 -10.72 -15.85 6.12
C LEU A 370 -11.34 -14.60 5.49
N LEU A 371 -11.44 -14.56 4.16
CA LEU A 371 -12.07 -13.45 3.43
C LEU A 371 -13.54 -13.28 3.82
N ASN A 372 -14.29 -14.38 3.96
CA ASN A 372 -15.72 -14.31 4.29
C ASN A 372 -15.96 -13.64 5.65
N TYR A 373 -15.18 -14.04 6.67
CA TYR A 373 -15.24 -13.41 7.99
C TYR A 373 -14.72 -11.96 7.96
N ALA A 374 -13.65 -11.68 7.23
CA ALA A 374 -13.11 -10.32 7.10
C ALA A 374 -14.12 -9.36 6.47
N PHE A 375 -14.83 -9.78 5.42
CA PHE A 375 -15.89 -8.97 4.82
C PHE A 375 -17.08 -8.80 5.76
N GLY A 376 -17.43 -9.80 6.57
CA GLY A 376 -18.49 -9.70 7.58
C GLY A 376 -18.18 -8.72 8.71
N LEU A 377 -16.89 -8.46 8.99
CA LEU A 377 -16.45 -7.41 9.92
C LEU A 377 -16.40 -5.99 9.33
N SER A 378 -16.48 -5.86 8.01
CA SER A 378 -16.46 -4.56 7.31
C SER A 378 -17.84 -3.92 7.14
N ARG A 379 -17.93 -2.69 6.61
CA ARG A 379 -19.19 -2.03 6.24
C ARG A 379 -19.80 -2.45 4.90
N VAL A 380 -19.27 -3.47 4.22
CA VAL A 380 -19.84 -3.94 2.94
C VAL A 380 -21.30 -4.37 3.14
N LYS A 381 -22.23 -3.87 2.31
CA LYS A 381 -23.64 -4.28 2.34
C LYS A 381 -23.77 -5.78 2.04
N PHE A 382 -24.64 -6.48 2.76
CA PHE A 382 -24.87 -7.92 2.56
C PHE A 382 -25.26 -8.26 1.12
N SER A 383 -26.16 -7.46 0.51
CA SER A 383 -26.58 -7.65 -0.88
C SER A 383 -25.41 -7.54 -1.87
N HIS A 384 -24.53 -6.55 -1.68
CA HIS A 384 -23.33 -6.39 -2.49
C HIS A 384 -22.38 -7.57 -2.34
N TYR A 385 -22.20 -8.07 -1.11
CA TYR A 385 -21.36 -9.22 -0.84
C TYR A 385 -21.92 -10.51 -1.45
N ALA A 386 -23.21 -10.79 -1.27
CA ALA A 386 -23.87 -11.99 -1.77
C ALA A 386 -23.88 -12.03 -3.31
N LEU A 387 -24.30 -10.93 -3.95
CA LEU A 387 -24.37 -10.85 -5.40
C LEU A 387 -22.98 -10.90 -6.04
N ALA A 388 -22.01 -10.16 -5.50
CA ALA A 388 -20.65 -10.20 -6.01
C ALA A 388 -20.01 -11.59 -5.80
N THR A 389 -20.26 -12.24 -4.67
CA THR A 389 -19.76 -13.61 -4.42
C THR A 389 -20.34 -14.59 -5.43
N PHE A 390 -21.65 -14.57 -5.66
CA PHE A 390 -22.30 -15.44 -6.65
C PHE A 390 -21.76 -15.21 -8.08
N VAL A 391 -21.77 -13.95 -8.54
CA VAL A 391 -21.42 -13.62 -9.94
C VAL A 391 -19.94 -13.85 -10.22
N PHE A 392 -19.05 -13.41 -9.33
CA PHE A 392 -17.61 -13.44 -9.60
C PHE A 392 -16.95 -14.78 -9.27
N MET A 393 -17.61 -15.66 -8.51
CA MET A 393 -17.16 -17.06 -8.36
C MET A 393 -17.64 -17.97 -9.48
N LEU A 394 -18.72 -17.60 -10.18
CA LEU A 394 -19.35 -18.46 -11.19
C LEU A 394 -18.39 -18.92 -12.30
N PRO A 395 -17.54 -18.06 -12.92
CA PRO A 395 -16.62 -18.51 -13.97
C PRO A 395 -15.62 -19.55 -13.49
N GLY A 396 -15.04 -19.34 -12.29
CA GLY A 396 -14.11 -20.30 -11.68
C GLY A 396 -14.81 -21.59 -11.27
N CYS A 397 -16.05 -21.50 -10.77
CA CYS A 397 -16.86 -22.67 -10.41
C CYS A 397 -17.20 -23.51 -11.64
N ILE A 398 -17.60 -22.89 -12.75
CA ILE A 398 -17.90 -23.60 -14.01
C ILE A 398 -16.65 -24.32 -14.50
N ALA A 399 -15.53 -23.61 -14.62
CA ALA A 399 -14.28 -24.18 -15.11
C ALA A 399 -13.83 -25.38 -14.26
N PHE A 400 -13.90 -25.23 -12.93
CA PHE A 400 -13.51 -26.29 -12.00
C PHE A 400 -14.46 -27.49 -12.01
N ILE A 401 -15.78 -27.26 -12.01
CA ILE A 401 -16.76 -28.35 -11.97
C ILE A 401 -16.76 -29.14 -13.28
N VAL A 402 -16.72 -28.46 -14.43
CA VAL A 402 -16.62 -29.11 -15.75
C VAL A 402 -15.34 -29.93 -15.87
N PHE A 403 -14.23 -29.43 -15.33
CA PHE A 403 -12.99 -30.19 -15.23
C PHE A 403 -13.16 -31.43 -14.32
N SER A 404 -13.75 -31.25 -13.14
CA SER A 404 -13.91 -32.35 -12.17
C SER A 404 -14.91 -33.43 -12.60
N SER A 405 -15.93 -33.09 -13.39
CA SER A 405 -16.90 -34.07 -13.89
C SER A 405 -16.28 -35.10 -14.83
N SER A 406 -15.21 -34.72 -15.52
CA SER A 406 -14.48 -35.58 -16.48
C SER A 406 -13.20 -36.17 -15.89
N LEU A 407 -12.94 -35.96 -14.60
CA LEU A 407 -11.70 -36.37 -13.95
C LEU A 407 -11.55 -37.90 -13.90
N LEU A 408 -12.65 -38.63 -13.74
CA LEU A 408 -12.64 -40.09 -13.68
C LEU A 408 -12.37 -40.74 -15.05
N ASP A 409 -12.83 -40.14 -16.14
CA ASP A 409 -12.63 -40.64 -17.50
C ASP A 409 -11.15 -40.53 -17.90
N VAL A 410 -10.51 -39.42 -17.53
CA VAL A 410 -9.08 -39.18 -17.77
C VAL A 410 -8.19 -40.14 -16.98
N LEU A 411 -8.56 -40.44 -15.72
CA LEU A 411 -7.85 -41.45 -14.92
C LEU A 411 -7.96 -42.85 -15.51
N ARG A 412 -9.00 -43.12 -16.32
CA ARG A 412 -9.18 -44.37 -17.08
C ARG A 412 -8.50 -44.35 -18.46
N GLY A 413 -7.84 -43.24 -18.82
CA GLY A 413 -7.10 -43.09 -20.08
C GLY A 413 -7.91 -42.49 -21.23
N GLU A 414 -9.17 -42.09 -21.02
CA GLU A 414 -10.02 -41.51 -22.05
C GLU A 414 -10.04 -39.99 -21.95
N ILE A 415 -9.58 -39.30 -22.99
CA ILE A 415 -9.63 -37.83 -23.07
C ILE A 415 -10.98 -37.41 -23.64
N SER A 416 -11.92 -37.09 -22.77
CA SER A 416 -13.23 -36.58 -23.18
C SER A 416 -13.16 -35.12 -23.65
N VAL A 417 -14.06 -34.73 -24.57
CA VAL A 417 -14.19 -33.35 -25.04
C VAL A 417 -14.53 -32.40 -23.88
N THR A 418 -15.31 -32.88 -22.91
CA THR A 418 -15.66 -32.15 -21.68
C THR A 418 -14.44 -31.84 -20.82
N PHE A 419 -13.46 -32.74 -20.75
CA PHE A 419 -12.19 -32.48 -20.07
C PHE A 419 -11.38 -31.38 -20.76
N LEU A 420 -11.25 -31.43 -22.09
CA LEU A 420 -10.54 -30.39 -22.87
C LEU A 420 -11.20 -29.03 -22.73
N VAL A 421 -12.53 -28.98 -22.75
CA VAL A 421 -13.31 -27.74 -22.51
C VAL A 421 -13.11 -27.23 -21.09
N GLY A 422 -13.13 -28.11 -20.08
CA GLY A 422 -12.85 -27.73 -18.68
C GLY A 422 -11.44 -27.18 -18.48
N LEU A 423 -10.44 -27.82 -19.08
CA LEU A 423 -9.05 -27.36 -19.05
C LEU A 423 -8.87 -26.01 -19.77
N ALA A 424 -9.47 -25.84 -20.95
CA ALA A 424 -9.45 -24.58 -21.67
C ALA A 424 -10.13 -23.44 -20.89
N LEU A 425 -11.26 -23.72 -20.24
CA LEU A 425 -11.95 -22.77 -19.38
C LEU A 425 -11.12 -22.40 -18.15
N MET A 426 -10.42 -23.36 -17.52
CA MET A 426 -9.54 -23.09 -16.38
C MET A 426 -8.37 -22.18 -16.77
N VAL A 427 -7.74 -22.43 -17.92
CA VAL A 427 -6.67 -21.58 -18.46
C VAL A 427 -7.22 -20.18 -18.79
N LEU A 428 -8.38 -20.10 -19.47
CA LEU A 428 -9.01 -18.83 -19.82
C LEU A 428 -9.33 -17.99 -18.58
N VAL A 429 -9.99 -18.58 -17.58
CA VAL A 429 -10.34 -17.90 -16.32
C VAL A 429 -9.10 -17.43 -15.57
N SER A 430 -8.04 -18.25 -15.53
CA SER A 430 -6.76 -17.89 -14.90
C SER A 430 -6.04 -16.74 -15.62
N LEU A 431 -6.30 -16.54 -16.93
CA LEU A 431 -5.74 -15.45 -17.72
C LEU A 431 -6.54 -14.14 -17.59
N ILE A 432 -7.80 -14.15 -17.15
CA ILE A 432 -8.64 -12.95 -16.99
C ILE A 432 -7.93 -11.83 -16.19
N PRO A 433 -7.31 -12.09 -15.02
CA PRO A 433 -6.61 -11.05 -14.25
C PRO A 433 -5.44 -10.41 -15.02
N VAL A 434 -4.71 -11.23 -15.79
CA VAL A 434 -3.56 -10.79 -16.60
C VAL A 434 -4.04 -9.95 -17.78
N LEU A 435 -5.07 -10.39 -18.48
CA LEU A 435 -5.68 -9.67 -19.59
C LEU A 435 -6.28 -8.33 -19.15
N LEU A 436 -6.93 -8.28 -17.99
CA LEU A 436 -7.44 -7.02 -17.42
C LEU A 436 -6.32 -6.04 -17.06
N LYS A 437 -5.17 -6.56 -16.58
CA LYS A 437 -3.98 -5.75 -16.29
C LYS A 437 -3.38 -5.17 -17.57
N ILE A 438 -3.23 -5.98 -18.62
CA ILE A 438 -2.71 -5.57 -19.93
C ILE A 438 -3.68 -4.58 -20.60
N TYR A 439 -4.99 -4.84 -20.55
CA TYR A 439 -6.00 -3.95 -21.11
C TYR A 439 -6.00 -2.58 -20.43
N LYS A 440 -5.94 -2.53 -19.09
CA LYS A 440 -5.83 -1.26 -18.35
C LYS A 440 -4.54 -0.50 -18.68
N ALA A 441 -3.42 -1.20 -18.83
CA ALA A 441 -2.15 -0.59 -19.24
C ALA A 441 -2.26 0.04 -20.64
N ARG A 442 -2.80 -0.71 -21.62
CA ARG A 442 -2.99 -0.22 -23.00
C ARG A 442 -4.03 0.89 -23.12
N ARG A 443 -5.06 0.90 -22.29
CA ARG A 443 -6.07 1.97 -22.28
C ARG A 443 -5.53 3.27 -21.67
N LYS A 444 -4.55 3.16 -20.78
CA LYS A 444 -3.80 4.30 -20.24
C LYS A 444 -2.84 4.90 -21.28
N GLU A 445 -2.34 4.09 -22.21
CA GLU A 445 -1.55 4.55 -23.37
C GLU A 445 -2.40 5.10 -24.52
N LYS A 446 -3.62 4.57 -24.74
CA LYS A 446 -4.51 4.96 -25.85
C LYS A 446 -5.51 6.07 -25.52
N ALA A 447 -5.52 6.63 -24.31
CA ALA A 447 -6.35 7.78 -24.01
C ALA A 447 -5.76 9.01 -24.73
N PRO A 448 -6.42 9.58 -25.76
CA PRO A 448 -5.94 10.82 -26.36
C PRO A 448 -6.02 11.94 -25.32
N ASP A 449 -4.99 12.80 -25.29
CA ASP A 449 -5.01 14.08 -24.58
C ASP A 449 -6.26 14.83 -25.03
N ARG A 450 -7.31 14.81 -24.21
CA ARG A 450 -8.48 15.64 -24.43
C ARG A 450 -8.10 17.00 -23.87
N PRO A 451 -7.95 18.05 -24.70
CA PRO A 451 -7.77 19.39 -24.16
C PRO A 451 -8.96 19.69 -23.24
N PRO A 452 -8.74 20.24 -22.04
CA PRO A 452 -9.84 20.63 -21.18
C PRO A 452 -10.73 21.61 -21.95
N SER A 453 -12.04 21.34 -21.96
CA SER A 453 -13.02 22.27 -22.52
C SER A 453 -12.84 23.61 -21.80
N HIS A 454 -12.47 24.64 -22.55
CA HIS A 454 -12.54 26.02 -22.11
C HIS A 454 -13.99 26.34 -21.75
N ALA A 455 -14.39 26.11 -20.50
CA ALA A 455 -15.51 26.81 -19.92
C ALA A 455 -15.00 28.23 -19.65
N ALA A 456 -15.45 29.17 -20.47
CA ALA A 456 -15.22 30.59 -20.28
C ALA A 456 -15.66 30.96 -18.86
N ILE A 457 -14.68 31.33 -18.02
CA ILE A 457 -14.95 31.99 -16.75
C ILE A 457 -15.19 33.45 -17.14
N GLU A 458 -16.46 33.82 -17.22
CA GLU A 458 -16.88 35.22 -17.22
C GLU A 458 -16.30 35.88 -15.97
N THR A 459 -15.52 36.94 -16.18
CA THR A 459 -14.99 37.78 -15.12
C THR A 459 -16.10 38.72 -14.67
N PRO A 460 -16.45 38.78 -13.37
CA PRO A 460 -17.32 39.85 -12.90
C PRO A 460 -16.53 41.16 -12.94
N SER A 461 -17.08 42.12 -13.67
CA SER A 461 -16.66 43.51 -13.71
C SER A 461 -16.52 44.06 -12.29
N ARG A 462 -15.35 44.63 -11.99
CA ARG A 462 -15.18 45.56 -10.87
C ARG A 462 -16.01 46.79 -11.17
N GLU A 463 -17.04 47.04 -10.37
CA GLU A 463 -17.56 48.38 -10.16
C GLU A 463 -16.95 48.96 -8.88
N SER A 464 -16.63 50.24 -9.03
CA SER A 464 -16.07 51.27 -8.13
C SER A 464 -16.13 51.02 -6.62
#